data_AF-A0A7Y9IDX3-F1
#
_entry.id   AF-A0A7Y9IDX3-F1
#
_cell.length_a   1.000
_cell.length_b   1.000
_cell.length_c   1.000
_cell.angle_alpha   90.00
_cell.angle_beta   90.00
_cell.angle_gamma   90.00
#
_symmetry.space_group_name_H-M   'P 1'
#
loop_
_entity.id
_entity.type
_entity.pdbx_description
1 polymer ?
#
loop_
_entity_poly.entity_id
_entity_poly.type
_entity_poly.pdbx_seq_one_letter_code
_entity_poly.pdbx_strand_id
1 'polypeptide(L)' 'MKGTRTESESSGSTTVDVEVHLLERAKSVLGVRTARRAVELALREVIRRERARRDLGAMPQLADETE' A
#
# COMPACT_ATOMS: atom_id res chain seq x y z
N MET A 1 36.85 -1.81 6.93
CA MET A 1 35.87 -1.12 7.80
C MET A 1 34.59 -0.92 6.99
N LYS A 2 33.56 -1.73 7.22
CA LYS A 2 32.32 -1.74 6.42
C LYS A 2 31.34 -0.74 7.06
N GLY A 3 31.11 0.38 6.37
CA GLY A 3 30.22 1.44 6.84
C GLY A 3 28.80 0.91 7.06
N THR A 4 28.32 1.07 8.28
CA THR A 4 26.91 0.87 8.64
C THR A 4 26.10 1.95 7.92
N ARG A 5 25.40 1.56 6.84
CA ARG A 5 24.37 2.40 6.23
C ARG A 5 23.19 2.43 7.20
N THR A 6 23.20 3.40 8.10
CA THR A 6 21.99 3.82 8.81
C THR A 6 21.11 4.51 7.78
N GLU A 7 20.21 3.75 7.16
CA GLU A 7 19.06 4.34 6.49
C GLU A 7 18.26 5.04 7.58
N SER A 8 18.50 6.34 7.74
CA SER A 8 17.63 7.20 8.54
C SER A 8 16.24 7.08 7.93
N GLU A 9 15.36 6.32 8.58
CA GLU A 9 13.93 6.34 8.32
C GLU A 9 13.49 7.80 8.45
N SER A 10 13.36 8.47 7.31
CA SER A 10 12.85 9.82 7.26
C SER A 10 11.43 9.75 7.78
N SER A 11 11.25 10.11 9.05
CA SER A 11 9.96 10.33 9.70
C SER A 11 9.34 11.62 9.18
N GLY A 12 9.35 11.79 7.86
CA GLY A 12 8.73 12.91 7.17
C GLY A 12 7.22 12.83 7.37
N SER A 13 6.62 13.97 7.66
CA SER A 13 5.18 14.13 7.56
C SER A 13 4.86 14.74 6.19
N THR A 14 3.77 14.27 5.58
CA THR A 14 3.25 14.79 4.32
C THR A 14 1.79 15.13 4.51
N THR A 15 1.39 16.31 4.06
CA THR A 15 0.00 16.76 4.10
C THR A 15 -0.68 16.42 2.78
N VAL A 16 -1.90 15.91 2.87
CA VAL A 16 -2.73 15.57 1.70
C VAL A 16 -4.15 16.02 1.98
N ASP A 17 -4.74 16.73 1.03
CA ASP A 17 -6.14 17.16 1.12
C ASP A 17 -7.06 16.01 0.73
N VAL A 18 -8.09 15.78 1.56
CA VAL A 18 -9.10 14.74 1.36
C VAL A 18 -10.46 15.28 1.76
N GLU A 19 -11.50 14.94 1.01
CA GLU A 19 -12.88 15.25 1.40
C GLU A 19 -13.20 14.68 2.79
N VAL A 20 -13.74 15.54 3.68
CA VAL A 20 -13.99 15.18 5.08
C VAL A 20 -14.96 14.01 5.19
N HIS A 21 -16.06 14.02 4.43
CA HIS A 21 -17.04 12.94 4.45
C HIS A 21 -16.48 11.60 3.97
N LEU A 22 -15.58 11.63 2.98
CA LEU A 22 -14.87 10.43 2.53
C LEU A 22 -13.97 9.87 3.63
N LEU A 23 -13.22 10.74 4.32
CA LEU A 23 -12.34 10.35 5.41
C LEU A 23 -13.12 9.79 6.61
N GLU A 24 -14.24 10.40 6.97
CA GLU A 24 -15.13 9.92 8.05
C GLU A 24 -15.73 8.57 7.72
N ARG A 25 -16.23 8.40 6.49
CA ARG A 25 -16.75 7.11 6.03
C ARG A 25 -15.66 6.03 6.06
N ALA A 26 -14.45 6.35 5.61
CA ALA A 26 -13.32 5.43 5.65
C ALA A 26 -12.96 5.02 7.11
N LYS A 27 -12.92 5.98 8.04
CA LYS A 27 -12.71 5.71 9.47
C LYS A 27 -13.78 4.77 10.04
N SER A 28 -15.05 5.02 9.72
CA SER A 28 -16.17 4.20 10.17
C SER A 28 -16.09 2.77 9.64
N VAL A 29 -15.89 2.60 8.33
CA VAL A 29 -15.80 1.27 7.68
C VAL A 29 -14.59 0.48 8.19
N LEU A 30 -13.45 1.13 8.42
CA LEU A 30 -12.23 0.49 8.89
C LEU A 30 -12.18 0.32 10.41
N GLY A 31 -13.14 0.87 11.16
CA GLY A 31 -13.15 0.81 12.63
C GLY A 31 -12.00 1.56 13.29
N VAL A 32 -11.51 2.65 12.69
CA VAL A 32 -10.34 3.41 13.17
C VAL A 32 -10.70 4.84 13.54
N ARG A 33 -9.95 5.40 14.50
CA ARG A 33 -10.21 6.76 15.01
C ARG A 33 -9.38 7.85 14.34
N THR A 34 -8.16 7.51 13.90
CA THR A 34 -7.20 8.51 13.38
C THR A 34 -7.18 8.54 11.85
N ALA A 35 -7.01 9.75 11.28
CA ALA A 35 -6.88 9.91 9.83
C ALA A 35 -5.66 9.17 9.29
N ARG A 36 -4.53 9.27 9.99
CA ARG A 36 -3.29 8.54 9.68
C ARG A 36 -3.55 7.04 9.53
N ARG A 37 -4.25 6.42 10.50
CA ARG A 37 -4.50 4.97 10.45
C ARG A 37 -5.41 4.58 9.29
N ALA A 38 -6.44 5.39 9.01
CA ALA A 38 -7.31 5.16 7.86
C ALA A 38 -6.52 5.20 6.55
N VAL A 39 -5.65 6.20 6.38
CA VAL A 39 -4.78 6.35 5.19
C VAL A 39 -3.78 5.20 5.09
N GLU A 40 -3.11 4.81 6.18
CA GLU A 40 -2.17 3.68 6.19
C GLU A 40 -2.82 2.37 5.73
N LEU A 41 -4.03 2.08 6.20
CA LEU A 41 -4.78 0.88 5.82
C LEU A 41 -5.20 0.93 4.36
N ALA A 42 -5.69 2.07 3.89
CA ALA A 42 -6.06 2.26 2.49
C ALA A 42 -4.86 2.08 1.54
N LEU A 43 -3.71 2.67 1.88
CA LEU A 43 -2.49 2.53 1.07
C LEU A 43 -1.98 1.08 1.04
N ARG A 44 -1.99 0.38 2.18
CA ARG A 44 -1.62 -1.04 2.24
C ARG A 44 -2.48 -1.87 1.30
N GLU A 45 -3.78 -1.61 1.27
CA GLU A 45 -4.72 -2.32 0.42
C GLU A 45 -4.49 -2.04 -1.08
N VAL A 46 -4.26 -0.78 -1.44
CA VAL A 46 -3.94 -0.39 -2.82
C VAL A 46 -2.65 -1.05 -3.29
N ILE A 47 -1.58 -1.01 -2.47
CA ILE A 47 -0.30 -1.65 -2.78
C ILE A 47 -0.47 -3.17 -2.91
N ARG A 48 -1.25 -3.80 -2.03
CA ARG A 48 -1.52 -5.25 -2.08
C ARG A 48 -2.20 -5.65 -3.39
N ARG A 49 -3.25 -4.90 -3.80
CA ARG A 49 -3.96 -5.15 -5.06
C ARG A 49 -3.08 -4.94 -6.27
N GLU A 50 -2.27 -3.88 -6.26
CA GLU A 50 -1.34 -3.58 -7.34
C GLU A 50 -0.28 -4.68 -7.51
N ARG A 51 0.28 -5.18 -6.40
CA ARG A 51 1.20 -6.33 -6.45
C ARG A 51 0.52 -7.58 -6.99
N ALA A 52 -0.66 -7.93 -6.47
CA ALA A 52 -1.39 -9.11 -6.93
C ALA A 52 -1.72 -9.04 -8.44
N ARG A 53 -2.05 -7.84 -8.96
CA ARG A 53 -2.27 -7.63 -10.40
C ARG A 53 -1.01 -7.85 -11.22
N ARG A 54 0.14 -7.36 -10.75
CA ARG A 54 1.43 -7.58 -11.42
C ARG A 54 1.84 -9.03 -11.40
N ASP A 55 1.67 -9.71 -10.27
CA ASP A 55 2.02 -11.12 -10.12
C ASP A 55 1.15 -12.02 -11.03
N LEU A 56 -0.15 -11.71 -11.16
CA LEU A 56 -1.05 -12.39 -12.10
C LEU A 56 -0.69 -12.12 -13.57
N GLY A 57 -0.26 -10.90 -13.90
CA GLY A 57 0.22 -10.56 -15.26
C GLY A 57 1.60 -11.12 -15.59
N ALA A 58 2.38 -11.48 -14.57
CA ALA A 58 3.72 -12.05 -14.69
C ALA A 58 3.73 -13.59 -14.63
N MET A 59 2.57 -14.24 -14.49
CA MET A 59 2.45 -15.68 -14.72
C MET A 59 2.80 -15.94 -16.20
N PRO A 60 3.96 -16.54 -16.51
CA PRO A 60 4.21 -16.95 -17.88
C PRO A 60 3.07 -17.91 -18.23
N GLN A 61 2.48 -17.71 -19.41
CA GLN A 61 1.69 -18.78 -20.02
C GLN A 61 2.59 -20.00 -19.98
N LEU A 62 2.30 -20.95 -19.08
CA LEU A 62 2.76 -22.32 -19.18
C LEU A 62 2.06 -22.83 -20.43
N ALA A 63 2.61 -22.42 -21.59
CA ALA A 63 2.21 -22.92 -22.87
C ALA A 63 2.42 -24.43 -22.76
N ASP A 64 1.34 -25.15 -23.06
CA ASP A 64 1.35 -26.56 -23.36
C ASP A 64 2.54 -26.87 -24.28
N GLU A 65 3.62 -27.36 -23.71
CA GLU A 65 4.57 -28.21 -24.41
C GLU A 65 4.22 -29.66 -24.06
N THR A 66 2.99 -30.05 -24.42
CA THR A 66 2.66 -31.45 -24.68
C THR A 66 2.51 -31.61 -26.18
N GLU A 67 3.62 -31.90 -26.86
CA GLU A 67 3.70 -32.78 -28.04
C GLU A 67 5.16 -33.03 -28.46
#